data_AF-A0A7L1FBL7-F1
#
_entry.id   AF-A0A7L1FBL7-F1
#
_cell.length_a   1.000
_cell.length_b   1.000
_cell.length_c   1.000
_cell.angle_alpha   90.00
_cell.angle_beta   90.00
_cell.angle_gamma   90.00
#
_symmetry.space_group_name_H-M   'P 1'
#
loop_
_entity.id
_entity.type
_entity.pdbx_description
1 polymer ?
#
loop_
_entity_poly.entity_id
_entity_poly.type
_entity_poly.pdbx_seq_one_letter_code
_entity_poly.pdbx_strand_id
1 'polypeptide(L)'
;MPSRKKTCMFASAFCTCVSSFVVVCVALATPQWVSSEVRFSRTGSNVTISLNYGLFSGTCEQFVDAGLQVSETTFQVADALGSAGTRALNVATIVLLVLALLSSLLSSGFTCTNAVSNPYQTFLGPLGVYTWNSASGVLILLAMILFPVNVEGNGLSEDLAHGCSTSLQTHIGSKHTYGYSYWIMLLIIFLNVASLIIIYFYDHARYSKKKEQERPIENAPKDVILF
;
A
#
# COMPACT_ATOMS: atom_id res chain seq x y z
N MET A 1 11.18 -35.00 5.51
CA MET A 1 11.26 -33.66 6.17
C MET A 1 11.59 -32.60 5.12
N PRO A 2 10.99 -31.40 5.18
CA PRO A 2 11.42 -30.28 4.33
C PRO A 2 12.86 -29.87 4.71
N SER A 3 13.67 -29.43 3.75
CA SER A 3 15.02 -28.97 4.09
C SER A 3 14.92 -27.73 5.01
N ARG A 4 15.76 -27.65 6.05
CA ARG A 4 15.77 -26.49 6.98
C ARG A 4 15.89 -25.15 6.24
N LYS A 5 16.62 -25.13 5.11
CA LYS A 5 16.77 -23.96 4.23
C LYS A 5 15.45 -23.54 3.58
N LYS A 6 14.64 -24.48 3.08
CA LYS A 6 13.31 -24.21 2.51
C LYS A 6 12.40 -23.57 3.55
N THR A 7 12.25 -24.23 4.70
CA THR A 7 11.35 -23.75 5.76
C THR A 7 11.76 -22.37 6.26
N CYS A 8 13.07 -22.11 6.42
CA CYS A 8 13.56 -20.80 6.82
C CYS A 8 13.21 -19.69 5.81
N MET A 9 13.43 -19.92 4.51
CA MET A 9 13.17 -18.91 3.47
C MET A 9 11.67 -18.62 3.30
N PHE A 10 10.82 -19.65 3.32
CA PHE A 10 9.37 -19.45 3.26
C PHE A 10 8.81 -18.83 4.54
N ALA A 11 9.37 -19.15 5.71
CA ALA A 11 9.00 -18.48 6.95
C ALA A 11 9.39 -16.99 6.94
N SER A 12 10.58 -16.64 6.44
CA SER A 12 10.95 -15.23 6.28
C SER A 12 10.04 -14.49 5.29
N ALA A 13 9.70 -15.12 4.16
CA ALA A 13 8.77 -14.55 3.18
C ALA A 13 7.36 -14.40 3.77
N PHE A 14 6.93 -15.34 4.61
CA PHE A 14 5.66 -15.25 5.33
C PHE A 14 5.66 -14.04 6.28
N CYS A 15 6.72 -13.86 7.08
CA CYS A 15 6.83 -12.70 7.97
C CYS A 15 6.78 -11.37 7.20
N THR A 16 7.44 -11.26 6.03
CA THR A 16 7.37 -10.05 5.20
C THR A 16 5.97 -9.83 4.62
N CYS A 17 5.28 -10.88 4.18
CA CYS A 17 3.92 -10.78 3.64
C CYS A 17 2.90 -10.38 4.72
N VAL A 18 2.99 -10.98 5.91
CA VAL A 18 2.14 -10.62 7.06
C VAL A 18 2.41 -9.19 7.51
N SER A 19 3.67 -8.78 7.53
CA SER A 19 4.04 -7.38 7.83
C SER A 19 3.43 -6.43 6.80
N SER A 20 3.53 -6.74 5.50
CA SER A 20 2.90 -5.96 4.44
C SER A 20 1.39 -5.83 4.67
N PHE A 21 0.71 -6.94 4.93
CA PHE A 21 -0.73 -6.96 5.24
C PHE A 21 -1.09 -6.05 6.42
N VAL A 22 -0.37 -6.17 7.54
CA VAL A 22 -0.60 -5.34 8.74
C VAL A 22 -0.38 -3.86 8.42
N VAL A 23 0.68 -3.52 7.68
CA VAL A 23 0.97 -2.13 7.32
C VAL A 23 -0.10 -1.54 6.39
N VAL A 24 -0.66 -2.33 5.46
CA VAL A 24 -1.81 -1.89 4.63
C VAL A 24 -3.03 -1.61 5.51
N CYS A 25 -3.33 -2.46 6.50
CA CYS A 25 -4.41 -2.23 7.46
C CYS A 25 -4.21 -0.93 8.26
N VAL A 26 -2.98 -0.69 8.73
CA VAL A 26 -2.63 0.55 9.45
C VAL A 26 -2.88 1.75 8.54
N ALA A 27 -2.35 1.74 7.31
CA ALA A 27 -2.55 2.84 6.36
C ALA A 27 -4.04 3.13 6.11
N LEU A 28 -4.88 2.10 5.98
CA LEU A 28 -6.33 2.27 5.80
C LEU A 28 -7.04 2.84 7.05
N ALA A 29 -6.61 2.45 8.24
CA ALA A 29 -7.26 2.81 9.50
C ALA A 29 -6.87 4.19 10.03
N THR A 30 -5.66 4.66 9.74
CA THR A 30 -5.13 5.90 10.33
C THR A 30 -5.56 7.14 9.55
N PRO A 31 -6.14 8.16 10.21
CA PRO A 31 -6.65 9.36 9.57
C PRO A 31 -5.58 10.43 9.30
N GLN A 32 -4.31 10.04 9.14
CA GLN A 32 -3.16 10.96 9.08
C GLN A 32 -2.42 10.83 7.73
N TRP A 33 -3.16 10.99 6.64
CA TRP A 33 -2.60 10.92 5.28
C TRP A 33 -2.10 12.26 4.81
N VAL A 34 -2.88 13.32 5.03
CA VAL A 34 -2.55 14.68 4.59
C VAL A 34 -3.00 15.69 5.64
N SER A 35 -2.13 16.66 5.89
CA SER A 35 -2.45 17.90 6.56
C SER A 35 -2.43 19.04 5.53
N SER A 36 -3.57 19.68 5.32
CA SER A 36 -3.78 20.74 4.34
C SER A 36 -4.18 22.05 5.02
N GLU A 37 -3.49 23.13 4.70
CA GLU A 37 -3.91 24.49 5.05
C GLU A 37 -4.55 25.14 3.83
N VAL A 38 -5.83 25.47 3.91
CA VAL A 38 -6.56 26.14 2.83
C VAL A 38 -6.97 27.54 3.30
N ARG A 39 -6.55 28.56 2.57
CA ARG A 39 -6.82 29.97 2.89
C ARG A 39 -7.97 30.50 2.07
N PHE A 40 -8.93 31.13 2.75
CA PHE A 40 -10.09 31.76 2.14
C PHE A 40 -10.20 33.23 2.55
N SER A 41 -10.63 34.07 1.62
CA SER A 41 -11.08 35.43 1.91
C SER A 41 -12.54 35.39 2.38
N ARG A 42 -12.84 36.11 3.47
CA ARG A 42 -14.20 36.40 3.95
C ARG A 42 -14.35 37.91 4.09
N THR A 43 -15.56 38.44 3.90
CA THR A 43 -15.87 39.86 4.08
C THR A 43 -15.35 40.40 5.43
N GLY A 44 -14.22 41.11 5.39
CA GLY A 44 -13.59 41.78 6.55
C GLY A 44 -12.41 41.04 7.20
N SER A 45 -12.10 39.79 6.84
CA SER A 45 -10.97 39.03 7.41
C SER A 45 -10.63 37.79 6.58
N ASN A 46 -9.38 37.34 6.56
CA ASN A 46 -9.05 36.03 6.00
C ASN A 46 -9.24 34.92 7.04
N VAL A 47 -9.58 33.73 6.55
CA VAL A 47 -9.76 32.52 7.34
C VAL A 47 -8.84 31.44 6.80
N THR A 48 -8.07 30.82 7.67
CA THR A 48 -7.24 29.67 7.36
C THR A 48 -7.90 28.43 7.94
N ILE A 49 -8.18 27.44 7.10
CA ILE A 49 -8.71 26.15 7.53
C ILE A 49 -7.58 25.13 7.48
N SER A 50 -7.28 24.52 8.63
CA SER A 50 -6.38 23.39 8.73
C SER A 50 -7.21 22.11 8.69
N LEU A 51 -6.94 21.25 7.72
CA LEU A 51 -7.59 19.96 7.54
C LEU A 51 -6.55 18.87 7.79
N ASN A 52 -6.88 17.89 8.62
CA ASN A 52 -6.05 16.70 8.78
C ASN A 52 -6.92 15.47 8.56
N TYR A 53 -6.68 14.72 7.49
CA TYR A 53 -7.59 13.67 7.06
C TYR A 53 -6.90 12.43 6.52
N GLY A 54 -7.61 11.30 6.63
CA GLY A 54 -7.32 10.05 5.93
C GLY A 54 -8.33 9.77 4.82
N LEU A 55 -8.51 8.49 4.49
CA LEU A 55 -9.41 8.09 3.40
C LEU A 55 -10.90 8.19 3.76
N PHE A 56 -11.23 7.99 5.04
CA PHE A 56 -12.61 7.85 5.51
C PHE A 56 -13.06 9.00 6.40
N SER A 57 -12.18 9.50 7.27
CA SER A 57 -12.48 10.56 8.22
C SER A 57 -11.33 11.55 8.33
N GLY A 58 -11.65 12.75 8.82
CA GLY A 58 -10.68 13.79 9.12
C GLY A 58 -11.17 14.77 10.17
N THR A 59 -10.24 15.59 10.66
CA THR A 59 -10.51 16.74 11.52
C THR A 59 -10.33 18.03 10.73
N CYS A 60 -11.13 19.02 11.09
CA CYS A 60 -11.08 20.35 10.54
C CYS A 60 -10.95 21.34 11.69
N GLU A 61 -9.94 22.20 11.60
CA GLU A 61 -9.69 23.29 12.53
C GLU A 61 -9.75 24.63 11.79
N GLN A 62 -10.51 25.59 12.33
CA GLN A 62 -10.69 26.91 11.71
C GLN A 62 -9.96 27.99 12.51
N PHE A 63 -9.08 28.72 11.82
CA PHE A 63 -8.33 29.85 12.36
C PHE A 63 -8.74 31.14 11.64
N VAL A 64 -9.18 32.14 12.40
CA VAL A 64 -9.40 33.49 11.89
C VAL A 64 -8.13 34.30 12.14
N ASP A 65 -7.67 35.09 11.17
CA ASP A 65 -6.42 35.89 11.26
C ASP A 65 -6.35 36.83 12.49
N ALA A 66 -7.48 37.05 13.18
CA ALA A 66 -7.55 37.70 14.48
C ALA A 66 -6.99 36.86 15.66
N GLY A 67 -6.43 35.67 15.41
CA GLY A 67 -5.84 34.79 16.42
C GLY A 67 -6.84 33.91 17.18
N LEU A 68 -8.10 33.83 16.73
CA LEU A 68 -9.14 33.00 17.33
C LEU A 68 -9.26 31.67 16.57
N GLN A 69 -9.06 30.56 17.30
CA GLN A 69 -9.47 29.22 16.87
C GLN A 69 -10.96 29.08 17.17
N VAL A 70 -11.77 28.87 16.12
CA VAL A 70 -13.23 28.98 16.24
C VAL A 70 -13.88 27.62 16.47
N SER A 71 -13.35 26.55 15.87
CA SER A 71 -14.00 25.25 15.92
C SER A 71 -13.05 24.12 15.50
N GLU A 72 -13.08 23.02 16.24
CA GLU A 72 -12.52 21.72 15.84
C GLU A 72 -13.70 20.76 15.62
N THR A 73 -13.85 20.26 14.39
CA THR A 73 -14.92 19.31 14.05
C THR A 73 -14.37 18.11 13.31
N THR A 74 -14.92 16.94 13.60
CA THR A 74 -14.67 15.71 12.85
C THR A 74 -15.67 15.58 11.72
N PHE A 75 -15.23 15.16 10.54
CA PHE A 75 -16.10 14.92 9.39
C PHE A 75 -15.79 13.57 8.73
N GLN A 76 -16.80 13.02 8.03
CA GLN A 76 -16.64 11.88 7.15
C GLN A 76 -16.29 12.39 5.76
N VAL A 77 -15.20 11.87 5.18
CA VAL A 77 -14.71 12.28 3.85
C VAL A 77 -15.79 12.00 2.81
N ALA A 78 -16.44 10.83 2.85
CA ALA A 78 -17.47 10.46 1.88
C ALA A 78 -18.67 11.44 1.81
N ASP A 79 -19.05 12.03 2.95
CA ASP A 79 -20.20 12.96 3.04
C ASP A 79 -19.78 14.40 2.70
N ALA A 80 -18.51 14.74 2.90
CA ALA A 80 -17.97 16.08 2.67
C ALA A 80 -17.55 16.34 1.22
N LEU A 81 -17.44 15.31 0.36
CA LEU A 81 -17.06 15.47 -1.05
C LEU A 81 -18.27 15.86 -1.91
N GLY A 82 -18.26 17.10 -2.42
CA GLY A 82 -19.28 17.61 -3.33
C GLY A 82 -19.04 17.23 -4.79
N SER A 83 -17.79 17.12 -5.22
CA SER A 83 -17.48 16.88 -6.63
C SER A 83 -17.38 15.41 -7.00
N ALA A 84 -17.97 15.04 -8.15
CA ALA A 84 -17.97 13.67 -8.63
C ALA A 84 -16.55 13.15 -8.93
N GLY A 85 -15.66 14.03 -9.39
CA GLY A 85 -14.26 13.70 -9.71
C GLY A 85 -13.43 13.35 -8.47
N THR A 86 -13.49 14.19 -7.42
CA THR A 86 -12.77 13.91 -6.17
C THR A 86 -13.26 12.63 -5.52
N ARG A 87 -14.57 12.39 -5.60
CA ARG A 87 -15.23 11.21 -5.03
C ARG A 87 -14.80 9.95 -5.76
N ALA A 88 -14.79 9.97 -7.10
CA ALA A 88 -14.39 8.84 -7.90
C ALA A 88 -12.93 8.43 -7.63
N LEU A 89 -11.99 9.38 -7.57
CA LEU A 89 -10.59 9.08 -7.30
C LEU A 89 -10.34 8.64 -5.86
N ASN A 90 -11.07 9.19 -4.88
CA ASN A 90 -10.97 8.73 -3.48
C ASN A 90 -11.45 7.27 -3.36
N VAL A 91 -12.61 6.95 -3.96
CA VAL A 91 -13.13 5.57 -4.00
C VAL A 91 -12.19 4.64 -4.76
N ALA A 92 -11.64 5.06 -5.90
CA ALA A 92 -10.66 4.27 -6.64
C ALA A 92 -9.42 3.95 -5.79
N THR A 93 -8.91 4.94 -5.04
CA THR A 93 -7.79 4.75 -4.11
C THR A 93 -8.14 3.73 -3.02
N ILE A 94 -9.31 3.84 -2.40
CA ILE A 94 -9.79 2.88 -1.39
C ILE A 94 -9.85 1.46 -1.99
N VAL A 95 -10.43 1.30 -3.17
CA VAL A 95 -10.57 0.01 -3.85
C VAL A 95 -9.20 -0.61 -4.16
N LEU A 96 -8.23 0.18 -4.65
CA LEU A 96 -6.88 -0.30 -4.92
C LEU A 96 -6.18 -0.80 -3.66
N LEU A 97 -6.31 -0.09 -2.53
CA LEU A 97 -5.74 -0.51 -1.25
C LEU A 97 -6.40 -1.79 -0.72
N VAL A 98 -7.72 -1.95 -0.88
CA VAL A 98 -8.43 -3.18 -0.50
C VAL A 98 -7.98 -4.36 -1.37
N LEU A 99 -7.80 -4.17 -2.68
CA LEU A 99 -7.25 -5.20 -3.56
C LEU A 99 -5.80 -5.55 -3.20
N ALA A 100 -4.99 -4.56 -2.81
CA ALA A 100 -3.61 -4.79 -2.33
C ALA A 100 -3.60 -5.58 -1.01
N LEU A 101 -4.52 -5.28 -0.09
CA LEU A 101 -4.70 -5.98 1.17
C LEU A 101 -5.06 -7.46 0.94
N LEU A 102 -6.03 -7.73 0.06
CA LEU A 102 -6.41 -9.10 -0.33
C LEU A 102 -5.25 -9.84 -1.01
N SER A 103 -4.48 -9.15 -1.86
CA SER A 103 -3.30 -9.71 -2.51
C SER A 103 -2.21 -10.08 -1.48
N SER A 104 -1.95 -9.21 -0.51
CA SER A 104 -1.01 -9.48 0.60
C SER A 104 -1.48 -10.64 1.48
N LEU A 105 -2.79 -10.76 1.71
CA LEU A 105 -3.38 -11.87 2.47
C LEU A 105 -3.22 -13.21 1.73
N LEU A 106 -3.52 -13.24 0.43
CA LEU A 106 -3.33 -14.43 -0.41
C LEU A 106 -1.87 -14.87 -0.47
N SER A 107 -0.95 -13.90 -0.63
CA SER A 107 0.50 -14.15 -0.57
C SER A 107 0.94 -14.75 0.78
N SER A 108 0.41 -14.23 1.89
CA SER A 108 0.68 -14.76 3.23
C SER A 108 0.16 -16.20 3.38
N GLY A 109 -1.04 -16.49 2.88
CA GLY A 109 -1.60 -17.84 2.85
C GLY A 109 -0.70 -18.81 2.07
N PHE A 110 -0.21 -18.41 0.90
CA PHE A 110 0.68 -19.24 0.10
C PHE A 110 2.05 -19.47 0.75
N THR A 111 2.67 -18.42 1.30
CA THR A 111 3.96 -18.58 2.00
C THR A 111 3.84 -19.45 3.25
N CYS A 112 2.73 -19.35 3.98
CA CYS A 112 2.41 -20.22 5.13
C CYS A 112 2.25 -21.69 4.72
N THR A 113 1.42 -21.98 3.72
CA THR A 113 1.22 -23.37 3.27
C THR A 113 2.51 -23.98 2.73
N ASN A 114 3.35 -23.21 2.03
CA ASN A 114 4.66 -23.68 1.58
C ASN A 114 5.67 -23.92 2.70
N ALA A 115 5.55 -23.20 3.82
CA ALA A 115 6.40 -23.39 4.99
C ALA A 115 6.08 -24.73 5.69
N VAL A 116 4.81 -25.14 5.73
CA VAL A 116 4.31 -26.28 6.51
C VAL A 116 4.10 -27.57 5.68
N SER A 117 3.57 -27.49 4.45
CA SER A 117 3.09 -28.67 3.70
C SER A 117 4.17 -29.48 2.97
N ASN A 118 3.97 -30.81 2.91
CA ASN A 118 4.66 -31.78 2.03
C ASN A 118 3.66 -32.86 1.53
N PRO A 119 3.68 -33.29 0.23
CA PRO A 119 4.49 -32.80 -0.89
C PRO A 119 3.86 -31.57 -1.58
N TYR A 120 4.57 -31.04 -2.58
CA TYR A 120 4.31 -29.77 -3.27
C TYR A 120 2.87 -29.64 -3.83
N GLN A 121 2.25 -28.48 -3.66
CA GLN A 121 1.25 -28.01 -4.63
C GLN A 121 1.95 -27.08 -5.62
N THR A 122 2.12 -27.56 -6.86
CA THR A 122 2.82 -26.87 -7.98
C THR A 122 2.14 -25.56 -8.41
N PHE A 123 0.84 -25.40 -8.17
CA PHE A 123 0.11 -24.16 -8.42
C PHE A 123 0.23 -23.13 -7.28
N LEU A 124 0.59 -23.58 -6.07
CA LEU A 124 0.82 -22.74 -4.89
C LEU A 124 2.32 -22.43 -4.68
N GLY A 125 3.19 -22.69 -5.66
CA GLY A 125 4.64 -22.52 -5.51
C GLY A 125 5.14 -21.06 -5.53
N PRO A 126 6.45 -20.85 -5.80
CA PRO A 126 7.07 -19.52 -5.92
C PRO A 126 6.32 -18.56 -6.85
N LEU A 127 5.70 -19.07 -7.91
CA LEU A 127 4.93 -18.30 -8.88
C LEU A 127 3.79 -17.52 -8.23
N GLY A 128 3.00 -18.15 -7.34
CA GLY A 128 1.89 -17.47 -6.66
C GLY A 128 2.37 -16.36 -5.75
N VAL A 129 3.51 -16.56 -5.08
CA VAL A 129 4.12 -15.52 -4.25
C VAL A 129 4.57 -14.36 -5.13
N TYR A 130 5.20 -14.61 -6.28
CA TYR A 130 5.56 -13.55 -7.21
C TYR A 130 4.36 -12.77 -7.73
N THR A 131 3.29 -13.45 -8.16
CA THR A 131 2.12 -12.78 -8.73
C THR A 131 1.44 -11.87 -7.71
N TRP A 132 1.20 -12.36 -6.49
CA TRP A 132 0.44 -11.61 -5.50
C TRP A 132 1.26 -10.51 -4.80
N ASN A 133 2.57 -10.69 -4.59
CA ASN A 133 3.42 -9.58 -4.12
C ASN A 133 3.61 -8.52 -5.20
N SER A 134 3.75 -8.91 -6.47
CA SER A 134 3.88 -7.95 -7.57
C SER A 134 2.57 -7.17 -7.78
N ALA A 135 1.43 -7.87 -7.77
CA ALA A 135 0.12 -7.24 -7.83
C ALA A 135 -0.08 -6.26 -6.66
N SER A 136 0.21 -6.68 -5.42
CA SER A 136 0.16 -5.80 -4.25
C SER A 136 1.07 -4.58 -4.42
N GLY A 137 2.32 -4.76 -4.84
CA GLY A 137 3.25 -3.65 -5.05
C GLY A 137 2.75 -2.64 -6.10
N VAL A 138 2.24 -3.12 -7.24
CA VAL A 138 1.70 -2.25 -8.30
C VAL A 138 0.44 -1.51 -7.83
N LEU A 139 -0.47 -2.18 -7.13
CA LEU A 139 -1.69 -1.56 -6.61
C LEU A 139 -1.38 -0.46 -5.59
N ILE A 140 -0.39 -0.68 -4.70
CA ILE A 140 0.07 0.34 -3.75
C ILE A 140 0.72 1.52 -4.47
N LEU A 141 1.56 1.26 -5.47
CA LEU A 141 2.16 2.32 -6.30
C LEU A 141 1.09 3.17 -6.99
N LEU A 142 0.06 2.55 -7.56
CA LEU A 142 -1.05 3.28 -8.18
C LEU A 142 -1.83 4.10 -7.15
N ALA A 143 -2.09 3.57 -5.96
CA ALA A 143 -2.74 4.31 -4.88
C ALA A 143 -1.89 5.53 -4.42
N MET A 144 -0.57 5.37 -4.32
CA MET A 144 0.35 6.48 -4.00
C MET A 144 0.38 7.57 -5.07
N ILE A 145 0.04 7.27 -6.32
CA ILE A 145 -0.03 8.27 -7.40
C ILE A 145 -1.41 8.93 -7.42
N LEU A 146 -2.48 8.13 -7.38
CA LEU A 146 -3.85 8.61 -7.50
C LEU A 146 -4.26 9.54 -6.36
N PHE A 147 -3.79 9.28 -5.14
CA PHE A 147 -4.17 10.07 -3.98
C PHE A 147 -3.62 11.52 -4.04
N PRO A 148 -2.32 11.76 -4.24
CA PRO A 148 -1.78 13.10 -4.52
C PRO A 148 -2.41 13.79 -5.73
N VAL A 149 -2.64 13.04 -6.82
CA VAL A 149 -3.34 13.58 -8.01
C VAL A 149 -4.74 14.06 -7.63
N ASN A 150 -5.43 13.38 -6.72
CA ASN A 150 -6.73 13.83 -6.23
C ASN A 150 -6.61 15.09 -5.35
N VAL A 151 -5.58 15.15 -4.51
CA VAL A 151 -5.32 16.30 -3.61
C VAL A 151 -4.97 17.55 -4.42
N GLU A 152 -3.97 17.46 -5.29
CA GLU A 152 -3.41 18.61 -6.01
C GLU A 152 -4.12 18.88 -7.34
N GLY A 153 -4.53 17.82 -8.06
CA GLY A 153 -5.13 17.96 -9.39
C GLY A 153 -6.63 18.26 -9.36
N ASN A 154 -7.37 17.64 -8.45
CA ASN A 154 -8.82 17.83 -8.31
C ASN A 154 -9.23 18.69 -7.11
N GLY A 155 -8.28 19.18 -6.32
CA GLY A 155 -8.57 20.04 -5.17
C GLY A 155 -9.36 19.33 -4.07
N LEU A 156 -9.06 18.06 -3.76
CA LEU A 156 -9.76 17.30 -2.71
C LEU A 156 -9.83 18.06 -1.37
N SER A 157 -8.74 18.72 -0.97
CA SER A 157 -8.72 19.52 0.26
C SER A 157 -9.63 20.75 0.20
N GLU A 158 -9.83 21.34 -0.97
CA GLU A 158 -10.71 22.50 -1.14
C GLU A 158 -12.18 22.07 -1.01
N ASP A 159 -12.54 20.95 -1.65
CA ASP A 159 -13.87 20.34 -1.57
C ASP A 159 -14.22 20.01 -0.09
N LEU A 160 -13.25 19.42 0.62
CA LEU A 160 -13.37 19.14 2.06
C LEU A 160 -13.48 20.40 2.93
N ALA A 161 -12.77 21.47 2.59
CA ALA A 161 -12.83 22.74 3.32
C ALA A 161 -14.22 23.39 3.20
N HIS A 162 -14.86 23.30 2.03
CA HIS A 162 -16.23 23.76 1.82
C HIS A 162 -17.25 22.97 2.65
N GLY A 163 -17.04 21.66 2.83
CA GLY A 163 -17.85 20.84 3.74
C GLY A 163 -17.72 21.25 5.21
N CYS A 164 -16.58 21.79 5.62
CA CYS A 164 -16.34 22.23 7.00
C CYS A 164 -16.87 23.65 7.31
N SER A 165 -16.96 24.53 6.30
CA SER A 165 -17.40 25.91 6.47
C SER A 165 -18.31 26.36 5.33
N THR A 166 -19.55 26.71 5.67
CA THR A 166 -20.58 27.15 4.71
C THR A 166 -20.42 28.60 4.24
N SER A 167 -19.46 29.37 4.78
CA SER A 167 -19.28 30.82 4.52
C SER A 167 -17.90 31.18 3.97
N LEU A 168 -17.42 30.38 3.02
CA LEU A 168 -16.14 30.61 2.32
C LEU A 168 -16.42 31.27 0.96
N GLN A 169 -15.77 32.39 0.67
CA GLN A 169 -16.04 33.19 -0.53
C GLN A 169 -15.01 32.95 -1.63
N THR A 170 -13.74 33.24 -1.38
CA THR A 170 -12.70 33.17 -2.42
C THR A 170 -11.51 32.39 -1.92
N HIS A 171 -11.17 31.30 -2.61
CA HIS A 171 -9.96 30.54 -2.38
C HIS A 171 -8.74 31.41 -2.73
N ILE A 172 -7.79 31.54 -1.80
CA ILE A 172 -6.57 32.34 -1.97
C ILE A 172 -5.37 31.42 -2.26
N GLY A 173 -5.32 30.27 -1.60
CA GLY A 173 -4.26 29.29 -1.82
C GLY A 173 -4.29 28.16 -0.81
N SER A 174 -3.68 27.05 -1.21
CA SER A 174 -3.64 25.79 -0.47
C SER A 174 -2.20 25.32 -0.29
N LYS A 175 -1.89 24.75 0.88
CA LYS A 175 -0.61 24.12 1.17
C LYS A 175 -0.87 22.72 1.70
N HIS A 176 -0.28 21.71 1.06
CA HIS A 176 -0.48 20.31 1.38
C HIS A 176 0.80 19.70 1.94
N THR A 177 0.67 18.94 3.02
CA THR A 177 1.78 18.19 3.63
C THR A 177 1.34 16.75 3.87
N TYR A 178 2.12 15.79 3.37
CA TYR A 178 1.79 14.37 3.49
C TYR A 178 2.26 13.80 4.83
N GLY A 179 1.35 13.16 5.54
CA GLY A 179 1.55 12.58 6.86
C GLY A 179 2.10 11.16 6.83
N TYR A 180 2.30 10.59 8.03
CA TYR A 180 2.93 9.28 8.20
C TYR A 180 2.18 8.14 7.49
N SER A 181 0.84 8.16 7.51
CA SER A 181 0.01 7.10 6.91
C SER A 181 0.20 7.01 5.40
N TYR A 182 0.56 8.12 4.75
CA TYR A 182 0.90 8.14 3.34
C TYR A 182 2.30 7.52 3.11
N TRP A 183 3.31 7.99 3.86
CA TRP A 183 4.69 7.53 3.70
C TRP A 183 4.90 6.07 4.09
N ILE A 184 4.09 5.51 5.00
CA ILE A 184 4.17 4.10 5.38
C ILE A 184 3.89 3.16 4.19
N MET A 185 3.24 3.65 3.12
CA MET A 185 3.05 2.87 1.89
C MET A 185 4.36 2.52 1.17
N LEU A 186 5.41 3.33 1.31
CA LEU A 186 6.74 2.98 0.81
C LEU A 186 7.31 1.74 1.50
N LEU A 187 7.05 1.58 2.79
CA LEU A 187 7.43 0.39 3.53
C LEU A 187 6.71 -0.85 3.00
N ILE A 188 5.44 -0.72 2.59
CA ILE A 188 4.68 -1.81 1.96
C ILE A 188 5.35 -2.25 0.66
N ILE A 189 5.75 -1.31 -0.20
CA ILE A 189 6.46 -1.61 -1.45
C ILE A 189 7.78 -2.33 -1.15
N PHE A 190 8.56 -1.82 -0.18
CA PHE A 190 9.80 -2.45 0.24
C PHE A 190 9.60 -3.88 0.74
N LEU A 191 8.58 -4.14 1.55
CA LEU A 191 8.26 -5.48 2.06
C LEU A 191 7.87 -6.44 0.95
N ASN A 192 7.10 -5.98 -0.05
CA ASN A 192 6.77 -6.76 -1.24
C ASN A 192 8.03 -7.10 -2.04
N VAL A 193 8.92 -6.13 -2.29
CA VAL A 193 10.20 -6.36 -2.98
C VAL A 193 11.10 -7.33 -2.21
N ALA A 194 11.20 -7.19 -0.89
CA ALA A 194 11.96 -8.10 -0.04
C ALA A 194 11.44 -9.55 -0.14
N SER A 195 10.12 -9.73 -0.14
CA SER A 195 9.47 -11.03 -0.34
C SER A 195 9.84 -11.64 -1.71
N LEU A 196 9.79 -10.84 -2.79
CA LEU A 196 10.21 -11.27 -4.13
C LEU A 196 11.69 -11.71 -4.15
N ILE A 197 12.58 -10.95 -3.51
CA ILE A 197 14.01 -11.26 -3.44
C ILE A 197 14.27 -12.56 -2.68
N ILE A 198 13.61 -12.78 -1.53
CA ILE A 198 13.75 -14.00 -0.73
C ILE A 198 13.36 -15.23 -1.57
N ILE A 199 12.23 -15.15 -2.28
CA ILE A 199 11.74 -16.26 -3.10
C ILE A 199 12.62 -16.46 -4.34
N TYR A 200 13.17 -15.38 -4.92
CA TYR A 200 14.15 -15.46 -6.00
C TYR A 200 15.40 -16.23 -5.59
N PHE A 201 15.99 -15.90 -4.44
CA PHE A 201 17.15 -16.64 -3.93
C PHE A 201 16.82 -18.12 -3.66
N TYR A 202 15.62 -18.40 -3.14
CA TYR A 202 15.17 -19.78 -2.95
C TYR A 202 15.06 -20.55 -4.27
N ASP A 203 14.41 -19.97 -5.28
CA ASP A 203 14.19 -20.63 -6.56
C ASP A 203 15.50 -20.81 -7.34
N HIS A 204 16.37 -19.81 -7.31
CA HIS A 204 17.70 -19.89 -7.90
C HIS A 204 18.57 -20.98 -7.24
N ALA A 205 18.58 -21.05 -5.90
CA ALA A 205 19.31 -22.09 -5.18
C ALA A 205 18.76 -23.50 -5.48
N ARG A 206 17.44 -23.63 -5.67
CA ARG A 206 16.81 -24.90 -6.06
C ARG A 206 17.17 -25.29 -7.50
N TYR A 207 17.15 -24.32 -8.42
CA TYR A 207 17.49 -24.53 -9.82
C TYR A 207 18.95 -24.95 -9.99
N SER A 208 19.89 -24.27 -9.31
CA SER A 208 21.31 -24.61 -9.30
C SER A 208 21.54 -26.05 -8.82
N LYS A 209 20.88 -26.47 -7.73
CA LYS A 209 20.97 -27.86 -7.24
C LYS A 209 20.44 -28.91 -8.22
N LYS A 210 19.32 -28.63 -8.90
CA LYS A 210 18.80 -29.55 -9.92
C LYS A 210 19.80 -29.71 -11.06
N LYS A 211 20.38 -28.60 -11.53
CA LYS A 211 21.37 -28.60 -12.60
C LYS A 211 22.67 -29.35 -12.21
N GLU A 212 23.09 -29.26 -10.95
CA GLU A 212 24.21 -30.05 -10.41
C GLU A 212 23.89 -31.55 -10.33
N GLN A 213 22.64 -31.92 -9.99
CA GLN A 213 22.18 -33.31 -9.95
C GLN A 213 21.92 -33.93 -11.32
N GLU A 214 21.78 -33.12 -12.38
CA GLU A 214 21.62 -33.59 -13.76
C GLU A 214 22.99 -33.81 -14.46
N ARG A 215 24.08 -33.17 -14.01
CA ARG A 215 25.44 -33.42 -14.51
C ARG A 215 26.09 -34.79 -14.18
N PRO A 216 25.71 -35.60 -13.16
CA PRO A 216 26.34 -36.87 -12.85
C PRO A 216 26.05 -37.97 -13.88
N ILE A 217 24.94 -37.86 -14.63
CA ILE A 217 24.54 -38.86 -15.63
C ILE A 217 25.25 -38.70 -16.98
N GLU A 218 25.87 -37.54 -17.24
CA GLU A 218 26.65 -37.31 -18.46
C GLU A 218 28.09 -37.85 -18.36
N ASN A 219 28.57 -38.11 -17.14
CA ASN A 219 29.87 -38.73 -16.85
C ASN A 219 29.79 -40.25 -16.60
N ALA A 220 28.67 -40.90 -16.93
CA ALA A 220 28.64 -42.35 -16.96
C ALA A 220 29.59 -42.83 -18.08
N PRO A 221 30.60 -43.68 -17.79
CA PRO A 221 31.54 -44.13 -18.79
C PRO A 221 30.77 -44.87 -19.89
N LYS A 222 30.88 -44.39 -21.14
CA LYS A 222 30.28 -45.03 -22.33
C LYS A 222 30.90 -46.39 -22.65
N ASP A 223 31.87 -46.84 -21.86
CA ASP A 223 32.70 -48.03 -22.13
C ASP A 223 32.01 -49.37 -21.79
N VAL A 224 30.74 -49.37 -21.37
CA VAL A 224 30.02 -50.59 -20.95
C VAL A 224 28.92 -51.02 -21.94
N ILE A 225 28.71 -50.30 -23.06
CA ILE A 225 27.72 -50.67 -24.08
C ILE A 225 28.43 -51.16 -25.35
N LEU A 226 29.17 -52.26 -25.23
CA LEU A 226 29.75 -52.98 -26.37
C LEU A 226 29.88 -54.46 -26.00
N PHE A 227 28.73 -55.14 -25.85
CA PHE A 227 28.60 -56.59 -25.98
C PHE A 227 27.23 -56.92 -26.58
#